data_AF-A0A8H5ME11-F1
#
_entry.id   AF-A0A8H5ME11-F1
#
_cell.length_a   1.000
_cell.length_b   1.000
_cell.length_c   1.000
_cell.angle_alpha   90.00
_cell.angle_beta   90.00
_cell.angle_gamma   90.00
#
_symmetry.space_group_name_H-M   'P 1'
#
loop_
_entity.id
_entity.type
_entity.pdbx_description
1 polymer ?
#
loop_
_entity_poly.entity_id
_entity_poly.type
_entity_poly.pdbx_seq_one_letter_code
_entity_poly.pdbx_strand_id
1 'polypeptide(L)'
;MSAFKRWPFLIFVCATFCGHALASAGDRSLEFQQCTLLCDSRECKIDSPSALPLMLRLTRWSCLDNCRYNCMHEITSNSQRPLQYYGKWPFWRFAGMQEPASVLFSVLNLSTHVRGYSQLKRRISPSHPLKRLYLVWSLASMNTWIWSAVFHTRDTSFTEKLDYFSAALTILTALYFTAIRIFHLYSPQSAKPTRSRTLVFRVWTTICVVAFTAHVTYLSSLRRFDYQYNIIFNLILGLTHNALWLLYALPPSMSLLRRFPNRPKSYRPSFAGTAAFLVTVTTAATTLEIFDFPPWQRIVDAHALWHLATVPISEAWYRFLIRDTNDPGWKDGQR
;
A
#
# COMPACT_ATOMS: atom_id res chain seq x y z
N MET A 1 10.25 1.22 -44.72
CA MET A 1 9.62 2.05 -43.66
C MET A 1 9.47 1.23 -42.40
N SER A 2 10.48 1.32 -41.54
CA SER A 2 10.73 0.49 -40.36
C SER A 2 10.28 1.22 -39.09
N ALA A 3 9.13 0.86 -38.54
CA ALA A 3 8.64 1.43 -37.28
C ALA A 3 7.93 0.40 -36.38
N PHE A 4 8.34 -0.87 -36.44
CA PHE A 4 7.72 -1.95 -35.63
C PHE A 4 8.72 -2.89 -34.94
N LYS A 5 9.97 -2.46 -34.73
CA LYS A 5 11.02 -3.28 -34.08
C LYS A 5 11.79 -2.55 -32.96
N ARG A 6 11.10 -1.78 -32.10
CA ARG A 6 11.75 -1.13 -30.93
C ARG A 6 10.98 -1.28 -29.61
N TRP A 7 10.13 -2.30 -29.48
CA TRP A 7 9.31 -2.54 -28.28
C TRP A 7 9.57 -3.80 -27.45
N PRO A 8 10.68 -4.55 -27.59
CA PRO A 8 11.13 -5.46 -26.52
C PRO A 8 12.37 -4.96 -25.76
N PHE A 9 13.08 -3.93 -26.23
CA PHE A 9 14.35 -3.53 -25.63
C PHE A 9 14.23 -2.66 -24.37
N LEU A 10 13.08 -2.01 -24.15
CA LEU A 10 12.84 -1.18 -22.95
C LEU A 10 12.42 -1.99 -21.71
N ILE A 11 11.98 -3.25 -21.89
CA ILE A 11 11.62 -4.13 -20.77
C ILE A 11 12.85 -4.88 -20.22
N PHE A 12 13.89 -5.06 -21.04
CA PHE A 12 15.08 -5.81 -20.65
C PHE A 12 16.12 -5.00 -19.87
N VAL A 13 16.12 -3.66 -19.97
CA VAL A 13 17.12 -2.80 -19.31
C VAL A 13 16.79 -2.53 -17.82
N CYS A 14 15.56 -2.78 -17.36
CA CYS A 14 15.23 -2.66 -15.94
C CYS A 14 15.51 -3.93 -15.11
N ALA A 15 15.89 -5.04 -15.75
CA ALA A 15 16.11 -6.33 -15.07
C ALA A 15 17.56 -6.56 -14.57
N THR A 16 18.48 -5.62 -14.80
CA THR A 16 19.90 -5.77 -14.42
C THR A 16 20.39 -4.65 -13.52
N PHE A 17 19.65 -4.40 -12.43
CA PHE A 17 20.22 -3.86 -11.20
C PHE A 17 19.87 -4.81 -10.06
N CYS A 18 20.50 -6.00 -10.06
CA CYS A 18 20.70 -6.74 -8.82
C CYS A 18 21.69 -5.92 -7.98
N GLY A 19 21.20 -4.84 -7.36
CA GLY A 19 21.92 -4.20 -6.29
C GLY A 19 22.05 -5.23 -5.17
N HIS A 20 23.28 -5.56 -4.78
CA HIS A 20 23.48 -6.30 -3.54
C HIS A 20 22.78 -5.51 -2.43
N ALA A 21 21.78 -6.10 -1.79
CA ALA A 21 21.14 -5.50 -0.62
C ALA A 21 22.18 -5.42 0.51
N LEU A 22 22.85 -4.27 0.59
CA LEU A 22 23.77 -3.97 1.67
C LEU A 22 22.94 -3.79 2.94
N ALA A 23 23.34 -4.46 4.03
CA ALA A 23 22.77 -4.20 5.36
C ALA A 23 22.88 -2.70 5.70
N SER A 24 22.03 -2.15 6.56
CA SER A 24 22.05 -0.71 6.83
C SER A 24 23.40 -0.25 7.39
N ALA A 25 23.72 1.03 7.24
CA ALA A 25 25.01 1.57 7.70
C ALA A 25 25.24 1.33 9.20
N GLY A 26 24.19 1.41 10.02
CA GLY A 26 24.24 1.09 11.44
C GLY A 26 24.55 -0.38 11.71
N ASP A 27 24.00 -1.31 10.93
CA ASP A 27 24.27 -2.76 11.09
C ASP A 27 25.73 -3.13 10.79
N ARG A 28 26.38 -2.35 9.91
CA ARG A 28 27.78 -2.51 9.53
C ARG A 28 28.74 -1.79 10.49
N SER A 29 28.22 -0.99 11.41
CA SER A 29 29.04 -0.27 12.39
C SER A 29 29.67 -1.24 13.38
N LEU A 30 31.00 -1.16 13.53
CA LEU A 30 31.73 -1.96 14.52
C LEU A 30 31.27 -1.63 15.94
N GLU A 31 31.00 -0.35 16.22
CA GLU A 31 30.49 0.12 17.52
C GLU A 31 29.15 -0.55 17.86
N PHE A 32 28.23 -0.62 16.90
CA PHE A 32 26.93 -1.26 17.09
C PHE A 32 27.04 -2.77 17.31
N GLN A 33 27.88 -3.44 16.51
CA GLN A 33 28.11 -4.88 16.62
C GLN A 33 28.74 -5.22 17.97
N GLN A 34 29.76 -4.48 18.40
CA GLN A 34 30.44 -4.68 19.68
C GLN A 34 29.51 -4.43 20.86
N CYS A 35 28.77 -3.31 20.86
CA CYS A 35 27.79 -3.02 21.91
C CYS A 35 26.76 -4.15 22.03
N THR A 36 26.20 -4.60 20.90
CA THR A 36 25.18 -5.65 20.88
C THR A 36 25.73 -6.98 21.41
N LEU A 37 26.95 -7.37 21.02
CA LEU A 37 27.61 -8.60 21.50
C LEU A 37 27.92 -8.54 23.01
N LEU A 38 28.38 -7.38 23.50
CA LEU A 38 28.64 -7.18 24.92
C LEU A 38 27.35 -7.22 25.74
N CYS A 39 26.28 -6.56 25.28
CA CYS A 39 24.99 -6.62 25.95
C CYS A 39 24.40 -8.04 25.94
N ASP A 40 24.44 -8.74 24.81
CA ASP A 40 23.92 -10.12 24.70
C ASP A 40 24.64 -11.08 25.67
N SER A 41 25.96 -10.95 25.80
CA SER A 41 26.73 -11.78 26.73
C SER A 41 26.47 -11.45 28.21
N ARG A 42 26.29 -10.18 28.54
CA ARG A 42 26.10 -9.72 29.94
C ARG A 42 24.66 -9.85 30.44
N GLU A 43 23.67 -9.67 29.57
CA GLU A 43 22.26 -9.57 29.96
C GLU A 43 21.43 -10.80 29.54
N CYS A 44 21.76 -11.42 28.40
CA CYS A 44 20.90 -12.44 27.79
C CYS A 44 21.41 -13.86 27.97
N LYS A 45 22.74 -14.06 28.02
CA LYS A 45 23.39 -15.39 28.12
C LYS A 45 23.93 -15.69 29.52
N ILE A 46 23.31 -15.12 30.54
CA ILE A 46 23.62 -15.37 31.95
C ILE A 46 22.65 -16.39 32.56
N ASP A 47 23.04 -16.98 33.68
CA ASP A 47 22.15 -17.84 34.45
C ASP A 47 21.02 -16.99 35.06
N SER A 48 19.79 -17.23 34.62
CA SER A 48 18.57 -16.50 35.01
C SER A 48 18.54 -15.02 34.57
N PRO A 49 18.37 -14.74 33.26
CA PRO A 49 18.28 -13.37 32.75
C PRO A 49 17.06 -12.63 33.30
N SER A 50 17.21 -11.33 33.56
CA SER A 50 16.11 -10.48 34.03
C SER A 50 14.94 -10.48 33.04
N ALA A 51 13.73 -10.66 33.56
CA ALA A 51 12.54 -10.62 32.72
C ALA A 51 12.31 -9.20 32.17
N LEU A 52 12.10 -9.11 30.86
CA LEU A 52 11.72 -7.84 30.23
C LEU A 52 10.38 -7.32 30.81
N PRO A 53 10.18 -5.98 30.80
CA PRO A 53 8.90 -5.36 31.16
C PRO A 53 7.72 -6.04 30.45
N LEU A 54 6.56 -6.11 31.12
CA LEU A 54 5.38 -6.84 30.63
C LEU A 54 5.00 -6.47 29.18
N MET A 55 4.99 -5.17 28.86
CA MET A 55 4.62 -4.70 27.52
C MET A 55 5.57 -5.21 26.43
N LEU A 56 6.86 -5.32 26.72
CA LEU A 56 7.85 -5.89 25.78
C LEU A 56 7.64 -7.39 25.61
N ARG A 57 7.27 -8.11 26.68
CA ARG A 57 6.92 -9.54 26.60
C ARG A 57 5.64 -9.78 25.81
N LEU A 58 4.60 -8.98 26.03
CA LEU A 58 3.33 -9.05 25.29
C LEU A 58 3.53 -8.77 23.79
N THR A 59 4.42 -7.85 23.44
CA THR A 59 4.79 -7.54 22.05
C THR A 59 5.93 -8.41 21.52
N ARG A 60 6.34 -9.46 22.25
CA ARG A 60 7.32 -10.48 21.83
C ARG A 60 8.70 -9.92 21.47
N TRP A 61 9.21 -8.98 22.27
CA TRP A 61 10.62 -8.61 22.21
C TRP A 61 11.47 -9.67 22.92
N SER A 62 12.56 -10.08 22.27
CA SER A 62 13.58 -10.89 22.93
C SER A 62 14.58 -10.02 23.70
N CYS A 63 15.37 -10.64 24.58
CA CYS A 63 16.47 -9.95 25.25
C CYS A 63 17.45 -9.33 24.25
N LEU A 64 17.82 -10.09 23.21
CA LEU A 64 18.71 -9.61 22.15
C LEU A 64 18.12 -8.41 21.38
N ASP A 65 16.81 -8.41 21.11
CA ASP A 65 16.16 -7.26 20.48
C ASP A 65 16.21 -6.02 21.38
N ASN A 66 16.12 -6.20 22.70
CA ASN A 66 16.25 -5.12 23.67
C ASN A 66 17.70 -4.59 23.74
N CYS A 67 18.70 -5.47 23.66
CA CYS A 67 20.10 -5.07 23.55
C CYS A 67 20.36 -4.25 22.29
N ARG A 68 19.91 -4.72 21.13
CA ARG A 68 19.99 -3.99 19.86
C ARG A 68 19.34 -2.61 19.96
N TYR A 69 18.17 -2.54 20.56
CA TYR A 69 17.46 -1.29 20.80
C TYR A 69 18.28 -0.29 21.62
N ASN A 70 18.80 -0.73 22.78
CA ASN A 70 19.57 0.13 23.67
C ASN A 70 20.86 0.64 22.99
N CYS A 71 21.62 -0.26 22.37
CA CYS A 71 22.84 0.09 21.64
C CYS A 71 22.60 1.07 20.50
N MET A 72 21.55 0.83 19.70
CA MET A 72 21.14 1.74 18.63
C MET A 72 20.85 3.15 19.20
N HIS A 73 20.12 3.25 20.30
CA HIS A 73 19.76 4.54 20.89
C HIS A 73 20.94 5.25 21.54
N GLU A 74 21.84 4.52 22.20
CA GLU A 74 23.07 5.07 22.79
C GLU A 74 23.96 5.70 21.72
N ILE A 75 24.29 4.93 20.67
CA ILE A 75 25.11 5.41 19.55
C ILE A 75 24.46 6.60 18.85
N THR A 76 23.15 6.51 18.57
CA THR A 76 22.43 7.61 17.92
C THR A 76 22.42 8.87 18.79
N SER A 77 22.42 8.76 20.12
CA SER A 77 22.43 9.92 21.03
C SER A 77 23.79 10.60 21.12
N ASN A 78 24.86 9.85 20.86
CA ASN A 78 26.24 10.36 20.83
C ASN A 78 26.70 10.78 19.42
N SER A 79 25.85 10.62 18.40
CA SER A 79 26.15 10.98 17.01
C SER A 79 25.39 12.22 16.55
N GLN A 80 26.05 13.05 15.72
CA GLN A 80 25.39 14.17 15.04
C GLN A 80 24.53 13.75 13.83
N ARG A 81 24.73 12.52 13.32
CA ARG A 81 24.00 11.99 12.17
C ARG A 81 23.41 10.61 12.52
N PRO A 82 22.08 10.46 12.56
CA PRO A 82 21.48 9.16 12.80
C PRO A 82 21.80 8.20 11.66
N LEU A 83 21.97 6.93 11.98
CA LEU A 83 22.12 5.84 11.01
C LEU A 83 20.85 4.98 11.02
N GLN A 84 20.57 4.31 9.91
CA GLN A 84 19.57 3.25 9.88
C GLN A 84 20.17 1.93 10.39
N TYR A 85 19.33 1.16 11.08
CA TYR A 85 19.63 -0.16 11.63
C TYR A 85 18.52 -1.11 11.19
N TYR A 86 18.87 -2.27 10.64
CA TYR A 86 17.93 -3.25 10.11
C TYR A 86 16.89 -2.67 9.15
N GLY A 87 17.30 -1.72 8.30
CA GLY A 87 16.43 -1.04 7.34
C GLY A 87 15.55 0.06 7.93
N LYS A 88 15.72 0.45 9.20
CA LYS A 88 14.85 1.40 9.89
C LYS A 88 15.61 2.47 10.64
N TRP A 89 14.96 3.61 10.84
CA TRP A 89 15.47 4.66 11.71
C TRP A 89 15.31 4.30 13.20
N PRO A 90 16.08 4.94 14.10
CA PRO A 90 15.95 4.73 15.54
C PRO A 90 14.72 5.46 16.11
N PHE A 91 13.70 4.70 16.53
CA PHE A 91 12.45 5.23 17.10
C PHE A 91 12.34 5.02 18.61
N TRP A 92 11.82 6.00 19.33
CA TRP A 92 11.39 5.77 20.72
C TRP A 92 10.21 4.80 20.76
N ARG A 93 10.41 3.66 21.42
CA ARG A 93 9.33 2.68 21.62
C ARG A 93 8.33 3.22 22.62
N PHE A 94 7.05 2.91 22.40
CA PHE A 94 5.98 3.21 23.35
C PHE A 94 5.12 1.95 23.57
N ALA A 95 4.95 1.52 24.81
CA ALA A 95 4.20 0.30 25.16
C ALA A 95 4.59 -0.95 24.33
N GLY A 96 5.86 -1.05 23.94
CA GLY A 96 6.39 -2.14 23.11
C GLY A 96 6.17 -1.99 21.60
N MET A 97 5.47 -0.96 21.14
CA MET A 97 5.40 -0.61 19.72
C MET A 97 6.75 -0.07 19.25
N GLN A 98 7.25 -0.62 18.13
CA GLN A 98 8.49 -0.18 17.51
C GLN A 98 8.37 1.23 16.91
N GLU A 99 7.27 1.51 16.21
CA GLU A 99 7.02 2.77 15.51
C GLU A 99 5.65 3.36 15.90
N PRO A 100 5.53 4.03 17.07
CA PRO A 100 4.24 4.41 17.63
C PRO A 100 3.39 5.33 16.73
N ALA A 101 4.01 6.24 15.99
CA ALA A 101 3.31 7.13 15.06
C ALA A 101 2.71 6.35 13.89
N SER A 102 3.50 5.47 13.25
CA SER A 102 3.04 4.61 12.18
C SER A 102 1.87 3.73 12.64
N VAL A 103 1.93 3.15 13.84
CA VAL A 103 0.81 2.37 14.42
C VAL A 103 -0.45 3.21 14.57
N LEU A 104 -0.35 4.41 15.17
CA LEU A 104 -1.49 5.31 15.36
C LEU A 104 -2.13 5.67 14.01
N PHE A 105 -1.33 6.06 13.02
CA PHE A 105 -1.83 6.47 11.72
C PHE A 105 -2.41 5.29 10.91
N SER A 106 -1.89 4.07 11.10
CA SER A 106 -2.53 2.85 10.55
C SER A 106 -3.91 2.62 11.16
N VAL A 107 -4.07 2.81 12.48
CA VAL A 107 -5.39 2.71 13.14
C VAL A 107 -6.37 3.79 12.65
N LEU A 108 -5.90 5.01 12.41
CA LEU A 108 -6.73 6.08 11.82
C LEU A 108 -7.19 5.73 10.40
N ASN A 109 -6.31 5.16 9.58
CA ASN A 109 -6.69 4.65 8.27
C ASN A 109 -7.70 3.51 8.37
N LEU A 110 -7.49 2.53 9.26
CA LEU A 110 -8.45 1.46 9.52
C LEU A 110 -9.85 2.03 9.85
N SER A 111 -9.92 3.02 10.75
CA SER A 111 -11.16 3.72 11.09
C SER A 111 -11.84 4.35 9.87
N THR A 112 -11.04 4.97 9.01
CA THR A 112 -11.52 5.58 7.75
C THR A 112 -12.11 4.54 6.81
N HIS A 113 -11.46 3.39 6.63
CA HIS A 113 -11.98 2.31 5.80
C HIS A 113 -13.24 1.66 6.39
N VAL A 114 -13.34 1.50 7.72
CA VAL A 114 -14.56 1.02 8.40
C VAL A 114 -15.75 1.97 8.15
N ARG A 115 -15.52 3.28 8.30
CA ARG A 115 -16.53 4.31 7.99
C ARG A 115 -16.88 4.29 6.51
N GLY A 116 -15.88 4.21 5.64
CA GLY A 116 -16.03 4.12 4.18
C GLY A 116 -16.88 2.93 3.75
N TYR A 117 -16.57 1.72 4.23
CA TYR A 117 -17.37 0.50 4.01
C TYR A 117 -18.84 0.73 4.41
N SER A 118 -19.06 1.31 5.59
CA SER A 118 -20.41 1.60 6.09
C SER A 118 -21.16 2.62 5.23
N GLN A 119 -20.44 3.58 4.64
CA GLN A 119 -21.01 4.52 3.68
C GLN A 119 -21.32 3.85 2.34
N LEU A 120 -20.42 3.04 1.79
CA LEU A 120 -20.65 2.27 0.55
C LEU A 120 -21.88 1.36 0.68
N LYS A 121 -22.00 0.64 1.80
CA LYS A 121 -23.11 -0.27 2.06
C LYS A 121 -24.45 0.45 2.07
N ARG A 122 -24.52 1.65 2.67
CA ARG A 122 -25.75 2.44 2.82
C ARG A 122 -26.09 3.30 1.60
N ARG A 123 -25.10 3.89 0.94
CA ARG A 123 -25.30 4.96 -0.06
C ARG A 123 -25.23 4.50 -1.52
N ILE A 124 -24.82 3.27 -1.77
CA ILE A 124 -24.80 2.67 -3.12
C ILE A 124 -25.97 1.69 -3.22
N SER A 125 -26.75 1.80 -4.31
CA SER A 125 -27.86 0.88 -4.57
C SER A 125 -27.40 -0.60 -4.54
N PRO A 126 -28.14 -1.52 -3.90
CA PRO A 126 -27.85 -2.96 -3.93
C PRO A 126 -27.70 -3.53 -5.35
N SER A 127 -28.41 -2.97 -6.33
CA SER A 127 -28.35 -3.40 -7.74
C SER A 127 -27.15 -2.83 -8.50
N HIS A 128 -26.39 -1.88 -7.92
CA HIS A 128 -25.28 -1.24 -8.63
C HIS A 128 -24.15 -2.24 -8.89
N PRO A 129 -23.68 -2.41 -10.14
CA PRO A 129 -22.73 -3.47 -10.50
C PRO A 129 -21.39 -3.39 -9.76
N LEU A 130 -20.95 -2.19 -9.38
CA LEU A 130 -19.68 -1.97 -8.68
C LEU A 130 -19.75 -2.10 -7.16
N LYS A 131 -20.95 -2.20 -6.55
CA LYS A 131 -21.10 -2.17 -5.08
C LYS A 131 -20.28 -3.26 -4.40
N ARG A 132 -20.40 -4.50 -4.89
CA ARG A 132 -19.68 -5.65 -4.32
C ARG A 132 -18.16 -5.48 -4.42
N LEU A 133 -17.67 -4.96 -5.54
CA LEU A 133 -16.25 -4.73 -5.78
C LEU A 133 -15.68 -3.71 -4.79
N TYR A 134 -16.40 -2.61 -4.56
CA TYR A 134 -15.97 -1.58 -3.60
C TYR A 134 -16.00 -2.09 -2.17
N LEU A 135 -16.99 -2.90 -1.80
CA LEU A 135 -17.04 -3.53 -0.48
C LEU A 135 -15.85 -4.49 -0.27
N VAL A 136 -15.52 -5.32 -1.26
CA VAL A 136 -14.35 -6.21 -1.20
C VAL A 136 -13.06 -5.41 -1.06
N TRP A 137 -12.86 -4.37 -1.87
CA TRP A 137 -11.69 -3.49 -1.75
C TRP A 137 -11.60 -2.83 -0.37
N SER A 138 -12.72 -2.36 0.19
CA SER A 138 -12.71 -1.77 1.53
C SER A 138 -12.37 -2.77 2.63
N LEU A 139 -12.75 -4.05 2.50
CA LEU A 139 -12.34 -5.10 3.43
C LEU A 139 -10.84 -5.43 3.29
N ALA A 140 -10.33 -5.51 2.06
CA ALA A 140 -8.89 -5.68 1.81
C ALA A 140 -8.08 -4.51 2.41
N SER A 141 -8.60 -3.29 2.30
CA SER A 141 -7.99 -2.10 2.89
C SER A 141 -7.99 -2.17 4.42
N MET A 142 -9.09 -2.58 5.06
CA MET A 142 -9.11 -2.79 6.52
C MET A 142 -8.06 -3.83 6.94
N ASN A 143 -7.97 -4.95 6.23
CA ASN A 143 -6.96 -5.98 6.50
C ASN A 143 -5.52 -5.42 6.36
N THR A 144 -5.27 -4.57 5.38
CA THR A 144 -3.97 -3.89 5.19
C THR A 144 -3.61 -3.05 6.40
N TRP A 145 -4.51 -2.20 6.86
CA TRP A 145 -4.19 -1.31 7.98
C TRP A 145 -4.12 -2.03 9.33
N ILE A 146 -4.79 -3.18 9.47
CA ILE A 146 -4.57 -4.09 10.60
C ILE A 146 -3.13 -4.64 10.56
N TRP A 147 -2.71 -5.22 9.43
CA TRP A 147 -1.38 -5.81 9.33
C TRP A 147 -0.25 -4.77 9.39
N SER A 148 -0.47 -3.59 8.84
CA SER A 148 0.41 -2.44 9.01
C SER A 148 0.57 -2.07 10.49
N ALA A 149 -0.53 -1.89 11.24
CA ALA A 149 -0.46 -1.60 12.67
C ALA A 149 0.27 -2.70 13.46
N VAL A 150 0.05 -3.98 13.11
CA VAL A 150 0.75 -5.12 13.73
C VAL A 150 2.25 -5.12 13.39
N PHE A 151 2.63 -4.85 12.15
CA PHE A 151 4.01 -4.78 11.70
C PHE A 151 4.79 -3.64 12.36
N HIS A 152 4.24 -2.43 12.39
CA HIS A 152 4.86 -1.28 13.06
C HIS A 152 4.86 -1.41 14.59
N THR A 153 4.00 -2.27 15.16
CA THR A 153 4.10 -2.66 16.56
C THR A 153 5.29 -3.58 16.77
N ARG A 154 5.40 -4.66 15.98
CA ARG A 154 6.49 -5.61 16.07
C ARG A 154 6.90 -6.12 14.70
N ASP A 155 8.11 -5.74 14.30
CA ASP A 155 8.72 -6.20 13.06
C ASP A 155 9.30 -7.61 13.20
N THR A 156 8.73 -8.55 12.44
CA THR A 156 9.20 -9.92 12.28
C THR A 156 9.00 -10.32 10.83
N SER A 157 9.70 -11.34 10.34
CA SER A 157 9.50 -11.83 8.96
C SER A 157 8.04 -12.22 8.66
N PHE A 158 7.27 -12.64 9.66
CA PHE A 158 5.85 -12.96 9.49
C PHE A 158 4.99 -11.71 9.35
N THR A 159 5.16 -10.73 10.25
CA THR A 159 4.39 -9.47 10.22
C THR A 159 4.76 -8.61 9.01
N GLU A 160 6.04 -8.59 8.62
CA GLU A 160 6.55 -7.97 7.40
C GLU A 160 5.84 -8.52 6.16
N LYS A 161 5.82 -9.85 5.99
CA LYS A 161 5.15 -10.49 4.85
C LYS A 161 3.67 -10.14 4.80
N LEU A 162 2.97 -10.20 5.94
CA LEU A 162 1.53 -9.95 5.96
C LEU A 162 1.16 -8.49 5.73
N ASP A 163 1.99 -7.54 6.16
CA ASP A 163 1.81 -6.13 5.81
C ASP A 163 1.92 -5.93 4.30
N TYR A 164 3.05 -6.33 3.70
CA TYR A 164 3.27 -6.15 2.27
C TYR A 164 2.32 -6.93 1.37
N PHE A 165 1.94 -8.17 1.74
CA PHE A 165 0.94 -8.94 0.98
C PHE A 165 -0.44 -8.28 1.05
N SER A 166 -0.79 -7.70 2.19
CA SER A 166 -2.06 -6.99 2.35
C SER A 166 -2.08 -5.70 1.54
N ALA A 167 -0.99 -4.92 1.56
CA ALA A 167 -0.84 -3.73 0.73
C ALA A 167 -0.97 -4.06 -0.77
N ALA A 168 -0.28 -5.11 -1.23
CA ALA A 168 -0.37 -5.59 -2.60
C ALA A 168 -1.79 -6.02 -2.99
N LEU A 169 -2.49 -6.73 -2.09
CA LEU A 169 -3.88 -7.12 -2.31
C LEU A 169 -4.80 -5.90 -2.45
N THR A 170 -4.60 -4.87 -1.63
CA THR A 170 -5.41 -3.64 -1.68
C THR A 170 -5.18 -2.85 -2.97
N ILE A 171 -3.92 -2.67 -3.38
CA ILE A 171 -3.60 -1.97 -4.63
C ILE A 171 -4.13 -2.76 -5.83
N LEU A 172 -3.97 -4.09 -5.84
CA LEU A 172 -4.46 -4.94 -6.92
C LEU A 172 -5.99 -4.94 -6.98
N THR A 173 -6.70 -5.04 -5.85
CA THR A 173 -8.17 -4.98 -5.83
C THR A 173 -8.68 -3.60 -6.24
N ALA A 174 -7.93 -2.53 -5.94
CA ALA A 174 -8.22 -1.19 -6.44
C ALA A 174 -8.11 -1.11 -7.97
N LEU A 175 -7.00 -1.59 -8.54
CA LEU A 175 -6.82 -1.68 -9.98
C LEU A 175 -7.90 -2.57 -10.63
N TYR A 176 -8.23 -3.69 -9.99
CA TYR A 176 -9.23 -4.64 -10.46
C TYR A 176 -10.58 -3.98 -10.67
N PHE A 177 -11.13 -3.31 -9.65
CA PHE A 177 -12.42 -2.63 -9.80
C PHE A 177 -12.33 -1.43 -10.75
N THR A 178 -11.18 -0.74 -10.79
CA THR A 178 -10.96 0.45 -11.63
C THR A 178 -11.04 0.09 -13.10
N ALA A 179 -10.34 -0.98 -13.51
CA ALA A 179 -10.42 -1.51 -14.87
C ALA A 179 -11.85 -1.93 -15.22
N ILE A 180 -12.54 -2.66 -14.33
CA ILE A 180 -13.94 -3.06 -14.55
C ILE A 180 -14.86 -1.85 -14.73
N ARG A 181 -14.68 -0.80 -13.92
CA ARG A 181 -15.45 0.44 -13.97
C ARG A 181 -15.21 1.20 -15.26
N ILE A 182 -13.95 1.38 -15.64
CA ILE A 182 -13.56 2.22 -16.78
C ILE A 182 -13.86 1.56 -18.12
N PHE A 183 -13.64 0.24 -18.23
CA PHE A 183 -13.89 -0.51 -19.47
C PHE A 183 -15.29 -1.13 -19.53
N HIS A 184 -16.15 -0.82 -18.55
CA HIS A 184 -17.53 -1.30 -18.48
C HIS A 184 -17.65 -2.83 -18.58
N LEU A 185 -16.83 -3.56 -17.82
CA LEU A 185 -16.75 -5.03 -17.86
C LEU A 185 -17.84 -5.75 -17.05
N TYR A 186 -18.74 -4.99 -16.43
CA TYR A 186 -19.89 -5.51 -15.69
C TYR A 186 -21.09 -5.78 -16.62
N SER A 187 -22.07 -6.54 -16.13
CA SER A 187 -23.35 -6.69 -16.82
C SER A 187 -24.19 -5.42 -16.63
N PRO A 188 -24.70 -4.78 -17.70
CA PRO A 188 -25.72 -3.74 -17.57
C PRO A 188 -26.97 -4.31 -16.87
N GLN A 189 -27.68 -3.48 -16.09
CA GLN A 189 -28.92 -3.91 -15.42
C GLN A 189 -30.03 -4.30 -16.42
N SER A 190 -30.04 -3.65 -17.59
CA SER A 190 -31.12 -3.77 -18.58
C SER A 190 -30.75 -4.60 -19.80
N ALA A 191 -29.55 -5.18 -19.86
CA ALA A 191 -29.09 -5.95 -21.03
C ALA A 191 -28.24 -7.15 -20.65
N LYS A 192 -28.44 -8.26 -21.38
CA LYS A 192 -27.58 -9.45 -21.26
C LYS A 192 -26.14 -9.08 -21.63
N PRO A 193 -25.13 -9.54 -20.87
CA PRO A 193 -23.74 -9.24 -21.18
C PRO A 193 -23.36 -9.94 -22.49
N THR A 194 -22.63 -9.25 -23.35
CA THR A 194 -22.11 -9.86 -24.59
C THR A 194 -21.07 -10.92 -24.24
N ARG A 195 -20.99 -11.99 -25.05
CA ARG A 195 -20.02 -13.08 -24.86
C ARG A 195 -18.57 -12.55 -24.74
N SER A 196 -18.22 -11.55 -25.55
CA SER A 196 -16.91 -10.89 -25.52
C SER A 196 -16.63 -10.17 -24.19
N ARG A 197 -17.58 -9.39 -23.66
CA ARG A 197 -17.39 -8.68 -22.37
C ARG A 197 -17.20 -9.64 -21.21
N THR A 198 -18.00 -10.70 -21.15
CA THR A 198 -17.88 -11.74 -20.14
C THR A 198 -16.53 -12.45 -20.21
N LEU A 199 -16.02 -12.71 -21.42
CA LEU A 199 -14.69 -13.28 -21.62
C LEU A 199 -13.60 -12.35 -21.09
N VAL A 200 -13.62 -11.06 -21.47
CA VAL A 200 -12.62 -10.07 -21.01
C VAL A 200 -12.64 -9.93 -19.49
N PHE A 201 -13.83 -9.86 -18.88
CA PHE A 201 -13.97 -9.83 -17.41
C PHE A 201 -13.33 -11.06 -16.74
N ARG A 202 -13.57 -12.26 -17.27
CA ARG A 202 -13.00 -13.51 -16.73
C ARG A 202 -11.49 -13.54 -16.90
N VAL A 203 -10.98 -13.19 -18.09
CA VAL A 203 -9.53 -13.11 -18.35
C VAL A 203 -8.87 -12.13 -17.39
N TRP A 204 -9.41 -10.93 -17.23
CA TRP A 204 -8.89 -9.94 -16.29
C TRP A 204 -8.88 -10.44 -14.85
N THR A 205 -9.96 -11.10 -14.42
CA THR A 205 -10.05 -11.70 -13.09
C THR A 205 -8.99 -12.79 -12.89
N THR A 206 -8.82 -13.69 -13.87
CA THR A 206 -7.78 -14.73 -13.83
C THR A 206 -6.38 -14.12 -13.77
N ILE A 207 -6.09 -13.09 -14.58
CA ILE A 207 -4.80 -12.39 -14.55
C ILE A 207 -4.51 -11.84 -13.15
N CYS A 208 -5.47 -11.16 -12.52
CA CYS A 208 -5.28 -10.61 -11.18
C CYS A 208 -5.04 -11.71 -10.14
N VAL A 209 -5.84 -12.79 -10.15
CA VAL A 209 -5.70 -13.90 -9.21
C VAL A 209 -4.36 -14.60 -9.38
N VAL A 210 -3.96 -14.91 -10.62
CA VAL A 210 -2.67 -15.56 -10.90
C VAL A 210 -1.51 -14.64 -10.52
N ALA A 211 -1.57 -13.35 -10.85
CA ALA A 211 -0.52 -12.40 -10.49
C ALA A 211 -0.33 -12.29 -8.97
N PHE A 212 -1.43 -12.19 -8.20
CA PHE A 212 -1.35 -12.14 -6.74
C PHE A 212 -0.80 -13.42 -6.13
N THR A 213 -1.31 -14.58 -6.57
CA THR A 213 -0.85 -15.88 -6.09
C THR A 213 0.62 -16.09 -6.41
N ALA A 214 1.07 -15.73 -7.62
CA ALA A 214 2.48 -15.78 -7.99
C ALA A 214 3.34 -14.85 -7.14
N HIS A 215 2.90 -13.60 -6.91
CA HIS A 215 3.58 -12.61 -6.05
C HIS A 215 3.79 -13.14 -4.63
N VAL A 216 2.71 -13.61 -3.99
CA VAL A 216 2.76 -14.17 -2.62
C VAL A 216 3.61 -15.43 -2.57
N THR A 217 3.48 -16.33 -3.55
CA THR A 217 4.25 -17.58 -3.59
C THR A 217 5.75 -17.30 -3.72
N TYR A 218 6.13 -16.39 -4.64
CA TYR A 218 7.51 -15.97 -4.84
C TYR A 218 8.12 -15.41 -3.54
N LEU A 219 7.53 -14.36 -2.97
CA LEU A 219 8.03 -13.72 -1.75
C LEU A 219 7.99 -14.61 -0.51
N SER A 220 7.07 -15.60 -0.47
CA SER A 220 7.00 -16.56 0.64
C SER A 220 8.12 -17.61 0.57
N SER A 221 8.54 -17.99 -0.65
CA SER A 221 9.56 -19.02 -0.88
C SER A 221 10.99 -18.56 -0.57
N LEU A 222 11.22 -17.24 -0.52
CA LEU A 222 12.53 -16.68 -0.21
C LEU A 222 12.79 -16.66 1.30
N ARG A 223 14.05 -16.93 1.68
CA ARG A 223 14.53 -16.83 3.07
C ARG A 223 14.56 -15.39 3.57
N ARG A 224 14.90 -14.44 2.69
CA ARG A 224 14.85 -13.00 2.93
C ARG A 224 13.82 -12.38 2.02
N PHE A 225 13.03 -11.45 2.54
CA PHE A 225 12.01 -10.77 1.76
C PHE A 225 12.68 -9.90 0.67
N ASP A 226 12.26 -10.07 -0.58
CA ASP A 226 12.73 -9.22 -1.68
C ASP A 226 11.91 -7.92 -1.70
N TYR A 227 12.36 -6.97 -0.89
CA TYR A 227 11.72 -5.67 -0.75
C TYR A 227 11.71 -4.89 -2.07
N GLN A 228 12.79 -4.93 -2.85
CA GLN A 228 12.90 -4.22 -4.12
C GLN A 228 11.88 -4.73 -5.13
N TYR A 229 11.76 -6.05 -5.28
CA TYR A 229 10.72 -6.66 -6.11
C TYR A 229 9.32 -6.23 -5.67
N ASN A 230 9.04 -6.28 -4.36
CA ASN A 230 7.73 -5.91 -3.82
C ASN A 230 7.37 -4.45 -4.14
N ILE A 231 8.33 -3.53 -4.01
CA ILE A 231 8.12 -2.12 -4.35
C ILE A 231 7.84 -1.95 -5.85
N ILE A 232 8.61 -2.60 -6.72
CA ILE A 232 8.40 -2.55 -8.18
C ILE A 232 7.02 -3.09 -8.56
N PHE A 233 6.62 -4.23 -7.98
CA PHE A 233 5.31 -4.84 -8.23
C PHE A 233 4.17 -3.87 -7.87
N ASN A 234 4.21 -3.31 -6.66
CA ASN A 234 3.19 -2.36 -6.19
C ASN A 234 3.20 -1.05 -6.98
N LEU A 235 4.38 -0.56 -7.37
CA LEU A 235 4.54 0.63 -8.20
C LEU A 235 3.88 0.46 -9.56
N ILE A 236 4.09 -0.67 -10.24
CA ILE A 236 3.46 -0.95 -11.54
C ILE A 236 1.93 -0.96 -11.41
N LEU A 237 1.39 -1.64 -10.39
CA LEU A 237 -0.07 -1.68 -10.16
C LEU A 237 -0.62 -0.29 -9.84
N GLY A 238 0.04 0.45 -8.95
CA GLY A 238 -0.37 1.79 -8.51
C GLY A 238 -0.31 2.82 -9.64
N LEU A 239 0.75 2.83 -10.44
CA LEU A 239 0.88 3.72 -11.59
C LEU A 239 -0.16 3.40 -12.66
N THR A 240 -0.46 2.11 -12.89
CA THR A 240 -1.52 1.71 -13.83
C THR A 240 -2.90 2.18 -13.33
N HIS A 241 -3.19 1.99 -12.04
CA HIS A 241 -4.40 2.50 -11.39
C HIS A 241 -4.53 4.02 -11.57
N ASN A 242 -3.46 4.76 -11.29
CA ASN A 242 -3.43 6.22 -11.39
C ASN A 242 -3.62 6.69 -12.83
N ALA A 243 -2.94 6.06 -13.79
CA ALA A 243 -3.09 6.38 -15.21
C ALA A 243 -4.55 6.24 -15.68
N LEU A 244 -5.24 5.17 -15.26
CA LEU A 244 -6.65 4.95 -15.59
C LEU A 244 -7.56 6.06 -15.03
N TRP A 245 -7.34 6.50 -13.79
CA TRP A 245 -8.12 7.60 -13.19
C TRP A 245 -7.79 8.97 -13.80
N LEU A 246 -6.54 9.21 -14.22
CA LEU A 246 -6.18 10.41 -14.97
C LEU A 246 -6.86 10.44 -16.34
N LEU A 247 -6.89 9.30 -17.06
CA LEU A 247 -7.63 9.16 -18.32
C LEU A 247 -9.13 9.42 -18.13
N TYR A 248 -9.71 8.98 -17.01
CA TYR A 248 -11.10 9.27 -16.66
C TYR A 248 -11.36 10.78 -16.46
N ALA A 249 -10.41 11.49 -15.83
CA ALA A 249 -10.55 12.90 -15.46
C ALA A 249 -10.39 13.89 -16.63
N LEU A 250 -9.79 13.45 -17.75
CA LEU A 250 -9.51 14.26 -18.95
C LEU A 250 -10.74 15.08 -19.41
N PRO A 251 -10.55 16.22 -20.10
CA PRO A 251 -11.64 16.96 -20.69
C PRO A 251 -12.33 16.19 -21.84
N PRO A 252 -13.58 16.50 -22.19
CA PRO A 252 -14.32 15.84 -23.27
C PRO A 252 -13.58 15.81 -24.61
N SER A 253 -12.87 16.89 -24.95
CA SER A 253 -12.11 17.06 -26.20
C SER A 253 -10.94 16.08 -26.33
N MET A 254 -10.30 15.71 -25.22
CA MET A 254 -9.13 14.82 -25.18
C MET A 254 -9.48 13.39 -24.72
N SER A 255 -10.68 13.18 -24.19
CA SER A 255 -11.07 11.90 -23.62
C SER A 255 -10.91 10.80 -24.66
N LEU A 256 -10.31 9.68 -24.29
CA LEU A 256 -10.32 8.44 -25.10
C LEU A 256 -11.44 7.50 -24.66
N LEU A 257 -11.95 7.72 -23.46
CA LEU A 257 -12.89 6.83 -22.78
C LEU A 257 -14.31 7.39 -22.87
N ARG A 258 -15.28 6.49 -22.99
CA ARG A 258 -16.67 6.77 -22.64
C ARG A 258 -16.79 6.56 -21.12
N ARG A 259 -17.16 7.58 -20.35
CA ARG A 259 -17.16 7.51 -18.87
C ARG A 259 -18.30 6.67 -18.30
N PHE A 260 -19.43 6.65 -19.01
CA PHE A 260 -20.65 5.95 -18.66
C PHE A 260 -21.23 5.27 -19.90
N PRO A 261 -21.72 4.03 -19.81
CA PRO A 261 -22.12 3.25 -20.98
C PRO A 261 -23.24 3.91 -21.80
N ASN A 262 -24.19 4.54 -21.11
CA ASN A 262 -25.42 5.10 -21.67
C ASN A 262 -25.33 6.61 -21.96
N ARG A 263 -24.12 7.20 -21.93
CA ARG A 263 -23.91 8.62 -22.21
C ARG A 263 -22.96 8.82 -23.37
N PRO A 264 -23.10 9.93 -24.12
CA PRO A 264 -22.13 10.27 -25.15
C PRO A 264 -20.74 10.45 -24.54
N LYS A 265 -19.70 10.25 -25.35
CA LYS A 265 -18.29 10.42 -24.95
C LYS A 265 -18.00 11.82 -24.37
N SER A 266 -18.76 12.83 -24.82
CA SER A 266 -18.67 14.20 -24.36
C SER A 266 -19.17 14.41 -22.92
N TYR A 267 -19.99 13.49 -22.39
CA TYR A 267 -20.50 13.60 -21.02
C TYR A 267 -19.35 13.49 -20.01
N ARG A 268 -19.17 14.55 -19.23
CA ARG A 268 -18.20 14.64 -18.15
C ARG A 268 -18.90 15.18 -16.90
N PRO A 269 -19.02 14.38 -15.84
CA PRO A 269 -19.63 14.87 -14.62
C PRO A 269 -18.75 15.96 -13.98
N SER A 270 -19.37 16.91 -13.28
CA SER A 270 -18.66 18.06 -12.70
C SER A 270 -17.56 17.67 -11.71
N PHE A 271 -17.67 16.50 -11.08
CA PHE A 271 -16.69 15.98 -10.14
C PHE A 271 -15.58 15.13 -10.76
N ALA A 272 -15.56 14.92 -12.09
CA ALA A 272 -14.54 14.08 -12.73
C ALA A 272 -13.10 14.55 -12.42
N GLY A 273 -12.89 15.86 -12.27
CA GLY A 273 -11.61 16.44 -11.88
C GLY A 273 -11.12 16.02 -10.49
N THR A 274 -12.03 15.59 -9.60
CA THR A 274 -11.69 15.06 -8.28
C THR A 274 -10.78 13.83 -8.40
N ALA A 275 -10.99 12.97 -9.41
CA ALA A 275 -10.12 11.80 -9.61
C ALA A 275 -8.67 12.21 -9.90
N ALA A 276 -8.46 13.22 -10.75
CA ALA A 276 -7.11 13.73 -11.02
C ALA A 276 -6.49 14.36 -9.77
N PHE A 277 -7.25 15.18 -9.04
CA PHE A 277 -6.80 15.76 -7.78
C PHE A 277 -6.37 14.67 -6.78
N LEU A 278 -7.21 13.64 -6.59
CA LEU A 278 -6.92 12.51 -5.69
C LEU A 278 -5.67 11.74 -6.13
N VAL A 279 -5.52 11.45 -7.41
CA VAL A 279 -4.30 10.82 -7.94
C VAL A 279 -3.07 11.69 -7.68
N THR A 280 -3.15 13.00 -7.88
CA THR A 280 -2.04 13.93 -7.63
C THR A 280 -1.64 13.95 -6.15
N VAL A 281 -2.61 14.09 -5.22
CA VAL A 281 -2.28 14.11 -3.79
C VAL A 281 -1.83 12.74 -3.27
N THR A 282 -2.37 11.64 -3.80
CA THR A 282 -1.88 10.28 -3.48
C THR A 282 -0.43 10.12 -3.98
N THR A 283 -0.13 10.55 -5.20
CA THR A 283 1.23 10.46 -5.76
C THR A 283 2.20 11.31 -4.95
N ALA A 284 1.81 12.55 -4.61
CA ALA A 284 2.61 13.43 -3.75
C ALA A 284 2.84 12.79 -2.37
N ALA A 285 1.82 12.21 -1.75
CA ALA A 285 1.99 11.49 -0.48
C ALA A 285 2.99 10.34 -0.62
N THR A 286 2.88 9.51 -1.66
CA THR A 286 3.81 8.39 -1.90
C THR A 286 5.26 8.84 -2.09
N THR A 287 5.52 10.08 -2.51
CA THR A 287 6.92 10.58 -2.58
C THR A 287 7.60 10.68 -1.21
N LEU A 288 6.85 10.73 -0.11
CA LEU A 288 7.43 10.67 1.24
C LEU A 288 8.24 9.39 1.48
N GLU A 289 7.81 8.26 0.91
CA GLU A 289 8.56 6.99 0.94
C GLU A 289 9.92 7.10 0.24
N ILE A 290 10.02 7.97 -0.77
CA ILE A 290 11.27 8.17 -1.52
C ILE A 290 12.23 9.09 -0.75
N PHE A 291 11.70 10.06 0.00
CA PHE A 291 12.52 10.98 0.77
C PHE A 291 13.19 10.33 1.98
N ASP A 292 12.54 9.34 2.61
CA ASP A 292 13.09 8.51 3.71
C ASP A 292 13.93 9.30 4.73
N PHE A 293 13.40 10.44 5.20
CA PHE A 293 14.12 11.30 6.14
C PHE A 293 14.03 10.75 7.58
N PRO A 294 15.05 10.99 8.43
CA PRO A 294 15.07 10.48 9.80
C PRO A 294 13.95 11.08 10.67
N PRO A 295 13.47 10.32 11.67
CA PRO A 295 12.31 10.70 12.47
C PRO A 295 12.54 11.98 13.27
N TRP A 296 11.60 12.92 13.15
CA TRP A 296 11.48 14.06 14.04
C TRP A 296 11.24 13.57 15.47
N GLN A 297 12.12 14.02 16.37
CA GLN A 297 12.14 13.60 17.78
C GLN A 297 12.16 12.07 17.98
N ARG A 298 12.66 11.30 17.00
CA ARG A 298 12.65 9.83 17.00
C ARG A 298 11.25 9.21 17.10
N ILE A 299 10.21 9.91 16.63
CA ILE A 299 8.83 9.41 16.67
C ILE A 299 8.18 9.43 15.29
N VAL A 300 8.31 10.54 14.54
CA VAL A 300 7.61 10.74 13.25
C VAL A 300 8.62 10.85 12.12
N ASP A 301 8.68 9.84 11.25
CA ASP A 301 9.48 9.84 10.03
C ASP A 301 8.63 10.08 8.78
N ALA A 302 9.27 10.00 7.61
CA ALA A 302 8.61 10.14 6.32
C ALA A 302 7.50 9.10 6.11
N HIS A 303 7.73 7.86 6.54
CA HIS A 303 6.78 6.75 6.40
C HIS A 303 5.52 6.97 7.25
N ALA A 304 5.67 7.40 8.51
CA ALA A 304 4.54 7.78 9.36
C ALA A 304 3.73 8.93 8.75
N LEU A 305 4.39 9.94 8.16
CA LEU A 305 3.66 11.02 7.47
C LEU A 305 2.90 10.53 6.23
N TRP A 306 3.42 9.54 5.51
CA TRP A 306 2.69 8.89 4.42
C TRP A 306 1.42 8.20 4.93
N HIS A 307 1.50 7.49 6.07
CA HIS A 307 0.30 6.94 6.73
C HIS A 307 -0.69 8.04 7.11
N LEU A 308 -0.22 9.14 7.71
CA LEU A 308 -1.10 10.24 8.09
C LEU A 308 -1.77 10.88 6.86
N ALA A 309 -1.02 11.13 5.79
CA ALA A 309 -1.53 11.75 4.56
C ALA A 309 -2.60 10.88 3.88
N THR A 310 -2.48 9.55 3.95
CA THR A 310 -3.46 8.64 3.35
C THR A 310 -4.82 8.63 4.07
N VAL A 311 -4.91 9.09 5.33
CA VAL A 311 -6.19 9.17 6.07
C VAL A 311 -7.23 10.05 5.36
N PRO A 312 -7.00 11.37 5.17
CA PRO A 312 -7.97 12.24 4.47
C PRO A 312 -8.13 11.88 3.00
N ILE A 313 -7.06 11.38 2.35
CA ILE A 313 -7.08 10.94 0.95
C ILE A 313 -8.04 9.76 0.77
N SER A 314 -7.96 8.75 1.65
CA SER A 314 -8.83 7.57 1.62
C SER A 314 -10.29 7.96 1.83
N GLU A 315 -10.57 8.87 2.76
CA GLU A 315 -11.92 9.40 2.95
C GLU A 315 -12.45 10.08 1.68
N ALA A 316 -11.62 10.90 1.03
CA ALA A 316 -12.00 11.59 -0.19
C ALA A 316 -12.24 10.62 -1.37
N TRP A 317 -11.47 9.53 -1.47
CA TRP A 317 -11.73 8.43 -2.41
C TRP A 317 -13.10 7.79 -2.18
N TYR A 318 -13.48 7.47 -0.94
CA TYR A 318 -14.82 6.94 -0.65
C TYR A 318 -15.93 7.89 -1.10
N ARG A 319 -15.80 9.19 -0.81
CA ARG A 319 -16.78 10.21 -1.23
C ARG A 319 -16.87 10.26 -2.76
N PHE A 320 -15.73 10.24 -3.45
CA PHE A 320 -15.67 10.22 -4.89
C PHE A 320 -16.34 8.97 -5.49
N LEU A 321 -16.04 7.77 -4.99
CA LEU A 321 -16.63 6.52 -5.48
C LEU A 321 -18.15 6.49 -5.28
N ILE A 322 -18.65 6.95 -4.12
CA ILE A 322 -20.09 7.06 -3.86
C ILE A 322 -20.73 8.03 -4.85
N ARG A 323 -20.09 9.20 -5.09
CA ARG A 323 -20.59 10.19 -6.05
C ARG A 323 -20.57 9.65 -7.49
N ASP A 324 -19.53 8.91 -7.88
CA ASP A 324 -19.46 8.24 -9.18
C ASP A 324 -20.65 7.30 -9.37
N THR A 325 -20.95 6.43 -8.39
CA THR A 325 -22.05 5.45 -8.49
C THR A 325 -23.46 6.05 -8.44
N ASN A 326 -23.59 7.26 -7.90
CA ASN A 326 -24.87 7.97 -7.82
C ASN A 326 -25.06 8.98 -8.96
N ASP A 327 -24.10 9.06 -9.90
CA ASP A 327 -24.20 9.97 -11.03
C ASP A 327 -25.36 9.58 -11.98
N PRO A 328 -26.16 10.55 -12.48
CA PRO A 328 -27.22 10.30 -13.46
C PRO A 328 -26.76 9.66 -14.77
N GLY A 329 -25.45 9.63 -15.05
CA GLY A 329 -24.82 8.93 -16.16
C GLY A 329 -25.01 7.41 -16.12
N TRP A 330 -25.27 6.82 -14.96
CA TRP A 330 -25.55 5.39 -14.80
C TRP A 330 -26.97 4.98 -15.15
N LYS A 331 -27.92 5.93 -15.16
CA LYS A 331 -29.31 5.64 -15.51
C LYS A 331 -29.42 5.39 -17.02
N ASP A 332 -30.27 4.46 -17.41
CA ASP A 332 -30.63 4.30 -18.81
C ASP A 332 -31.20 5.63 -19.32
N GLY A 333 -30.71 6.09 -20.47
CA GLY A 333 -31.18 7.32 -21.07
C GLY A 333 -32.66 7.21 -21.38
N GLN A 334 -33.52 7.74 -20.51
CA GLN A 334 -34.85 8.11 -20.94
C GLN A 334 -34.73 9.34 -21.83
N ARG A 335 -34.58 9.08 -23.13
CA ARG A 335 -35.09 9.80 -24.31
C ARG A 335 -34.17 9.55 -25.50
#